data_AF-A0A387H432-F1
#
_entry.id   AF-A0A387H432-F1
#
_cell.length_a   1.000
_cell.length_b   1.000
_cell.length_c   1.000
_cell.angle_alpha   90.00
_cell.angle_beta   90.00
_cell.angle_gamma   90.00
#
_symmetry.space_group_name_H-M   'P 1'
#
loop_
_entity.id
_entity.type
_entity.pdbx_description
1 polymer ?
#
loop_
_entity_poly.entity_id
_entity_poly.type
_entity_poly.pdbx_seq_one_letter_code
_entity_poly.pdbx_strand_id
1 'polypeptide(L)'
;MPESRCRCLARGPCRWLRLLWVALALGWLIWLLRELKRLCRLAGRDRGRPADGRVPSWAYRRPDPLIYSQQYLQGQGFAVTWDNPDIHVQLASAPGVFVDAHALTPETEYQVVARIWNGSTTAPAPGLPVRVGYLEFGAGTTWHEVGTTKVDVPVKGAVGCPATATVPWRTPAAPGHYCLQVELLWDDDANPDNNMGQSNTDVKPLNSPHAAFTFPVRNDRAERALVTLWCDGYAIPPLESCGASEGEDTRRMRMDRHRAEHWPVPDGWRVEVNPDRLALAPGEQADISVDITAPDGFTGRQAINVNAAIGDGLLGGVTLYVDGTG
;
A
#
# COMPACT_ATOMS: atom_id res chain seq x y z
N MET A 1 -45.41 -2.52 -87.94
CA MET A 1 -45.74 -3.00 -86.58
C MET A 1 -44.45 -3.11 -85.80
N PRO A 2 -44.31 -2.38 -84.67
CA PRO A 2 -43.09 -2.34 -83.87
C PRO A 2 -43.16 -3.35 -82.72
N GLU A 3 -42.09 -4.11 -82.48
CA GLU A 3 -41.87 -4.78 -81.19
C GLU A 3 -40.64 -4.21 -80.52
N SER A 4 -40.93 -3.38 -79.52
CA SER A 4 -40.07 -2.91 -78.47
C SER A 4 -39.69 -4.05 -77.52
N ARG A 5 -38.39 -4.21 -77.22
CA ARG A 5 -37.93 -4.93 -76.03
C ARG A 5 -37.09 -4.02 -75.13
N CYS A 6 -37.78 -3.46 -74.15
CA CYS A 6 -37.25 -3.08 -72.85
C CYS A 6 -36.80 -4.33 -72.06
N ARG A 7 -35.77 -4.18 -71.23
CA ARG A 7 -35.74 -4.39 -69.77
C ARG A 7 -34.28 -4.58 -69.33
N CYS A 8 -33.72 -3.61 -68.62
CA CYS A 8 -33.82 -3.35 -67.18
C CYS A 8 -32.52 -3.80 -66.47
N LEU A 9 -31.69 -2.80 -66.22
CA LEU A 9 -30.64 -2.78 -65.21
C LEU A 9 -31.24 -3.12 -63.83
N ALA A 10 -30.71 -4.14 -63.17
CA ALA A 10 -30.92 -4.37 -61.74
C ALA A 10 -29.63 -4.95 -61.12
N ARG A 11 -28.68 -4.08 -60.81
CA ARG A 11 -27.50 -4.40 -59.99
C ARG A 11 -27.42 -3.35 -58.88
N GLY A 12 -27.76 -3.73 -57.64
CA GLY A 12 -27.51 -2.90 -56.46
C GLY A 12 -28.61 -3.00 -55.41
N PRO A 13 -28.64 -4.11 -54.65
CA PRO A 13 -28.49 -3.96 -53.19
C PRO A 13 -27.71 -5.11 -52.49
N CYS A 14 -27.23 -6.11 -53.23
CA CYS A 14 -26.80 -7.38 -52.61
C CYS A 14 -25.41 -7.34 -51.92
N ARG A 15 -24.53 -6.39 -52.27
CA ARG A 15 -23.18 -6.29 -51.67
C ARG A 15 -23.17 -5.68 -50.27
N TRP A 16 -23.97 -4.64 -50.03
CA TRP A 16 -24.05 -3.97 -48.73
C TRP A 16 -24.68 -4.85 -47.66
N LEU A 17 -25.74 -5.59 -48.00
CA LEU A 17 -26.30 -6.59 -47.09
C LEU A 17 -25.28 -7.67 -46.71
N ARG A 18 -24.47 -8.16 -47.66
CA ARG A 18 -23.43 -9.15 -47.35
C ARG A 18 -22.37 -8.60 -46.40
N LEU A 19 -21.92 -7.36 -46.59
CA LEU A 19 -20.93 -6.73 -45.71
C LEU A 19 -21.48 -6.52 -44.29
N LEU A 20 -22.76 -6.12 -44.16
CA LEU A 20 -23.43 -5.98 -42.87
C LEU A 20 -23.50 -7.32 -42.12
N TRP A 21 -23.90 -8.39 -42.81
CA TRP A 21 -23.97 -9.73 -42.22
C TRP A 21 -22.60 -10.26 -41.78
N VAL A 22 -21.55 -10.00 -42.57
CA VAL A 22 -20.18 -10.36 -42.20
C VAL A 22 -19.71 -9.59 -40.96
N ALA A 23 -20.00 -8.30 -40.86
CA ALA A 23 -19.64 -7.49 -39.69
C ALA A 23 -20.36 -7.96 -38.41
N LEU A 24 -21.65 -8.28 -38.51
CA LEU A 24 -22.42 -8.82 -37.38
C LEU A 24 -21.91 -10.20 -36.94
N ALA A 25 -21.58 -11.08 -37.89
CA ALA A 25 -21.01 -12.39 -37.58
C ALA A 25 -19.64 -12.28 -36.90
N LEU A 26 -18.77 -11.36 -37.35
CA LEU A 26 -17.48 -11.08 -36.71
C LEU A 26 -17.64 -10.50 -35.31
N GLY A 27 -18.57 -9.56 -35.12
CA GLY A 27 -18.87 -8.99 -33.80
C GLY A 27 -19.36 -10.05 -32.81
N TRP A 28 -20.26 -10.93 -33.26
CA TRP A 28 -20.75 -12.05 -32.46
C TRP A 28 -19.64 -13.05 -32.11
N LEU A 29 -18.78 -13.40 -33.06
CA LEU A 29 -17.64 -14.29 -32.83
C LEU A 29 -16.64 -13.70 -31.83
N ILE A 30 -16.31 -12.41 -31.94
CA ILE A 30 -15.42 -11.71 -31.00
C ILE A 30 -16.03 -11.71 -29.59
N TRP A 31 -17.32 -11.42 -29.48
CA TRP A 31 -18.03 -11.47 -28.19
C TRP A 31 -18.03 -12.88 -27.59
N LEU A 32 -18.35 -13.90 -28.39
CA LEU A 32 -18.33 -15.31 -27.98
C LEU A 32 -16.92 -15.73 -27.51
N LEU A 33 -15.87 -15.35 -28.24
CA LEU A 33 -14.48 -15.63 -27.86
C LEU A 33 -14.07 -14.90 -26.58
N ARG A 34 -14.53 -13.67 -26.35
CA ARG A 34 -14.29 -12.94 -25.09
C ARG A 34 -14.98 -13.63 -23.91
N GLU A 35 -16.22 -14.07 -24.08
CA GLU A 35 -16.96 -14.78 -23.02
C GLU A 35 -16.41 -16.19 -22.81
N LEU A 36 -16.03 -16.93 -23.85
CA LEU A 36 -15.30 -18.19 -23.71
C LEU A 36 -13.96 -17.99 -22.98
N LYS A 37 -13.22 -16.93 -23.27
CA LYS A 37 -11.96 -16.61 -22.55
C LYS A 37 -12.23 -16.16 -21.11
N ARG A 38 -13.40 -15.60 -20.82
CA ARG A 38 -13.84 -15.25 -19.46
C ARG A 38 -14.25 -16.52 -18.70
N LEU A 39 -15.03 -17.40 -19.32
CA LEU A 39 -15.44 -18.70 -18.81
C LEU A 39 -14.25 -19.64 -18.62
N CYS A 40 -13.27 -19.68 -19.53
CA CYS A 40 -12.04 -20.45 -19.35
C CYS A 40 -11.15 -19.88 -18.24
N ARG A 41 -11.14 -18.55 -18.03
CA ARG A 41 -10.47 -17.94 -16.87
C ARG A 41 -11.18 -18.25 -15.56
N LEU A 42 -12.52 -18.36 -15.58
CA LEU A 42 -13.31 -18.79 -14.43
C LEU A 42 -13.19 -20.30 -14.17
N ALA A 43 -13.21 -21.15 -15.20
CA ALA A 43 -13.02 -22.59 -15.10
C ALA A 43 -11.58 -22.97 -14.72
N GLY A 44 -10.60 -22.12 -15.05
CA GLY A 44 -9.22 -22.23 -14.55
C GLY A 44 -9.08 -21.97 -13.05
N ARG A 45 -10.06 -21.32 -12.39
CA ARG A 45 -10.09 -21.18 -10.92
C ARG A 45 -10.51 -22.45 -10.20
N ASP A 46 -11.16 -23.40 -10.88
CA ASP A 46 -11.70 -24.60 -10.25
C ASP A 46 -10.76 -25.83 -10.26
N ARG A 47 -9.57 -25.74 -10.88
CA ARG A 47 -8.58 -26.85 -10.92
C ARG A 47 -7.87 -27.14 -9.59
N GLY A 48 -8.41 -26.63 -8.48
CA GLY A 48 -7.99 -26.97 -7.12
C GLY A 48 -9.14 -27.08 -6.13
N ARG A 49 -10.42 -27.05 -6.56
CA ARG A 49 -11.54 -27.24 -5.63
C ARG A 49 -11.60 -28.71 -5.21
N PRO A 50 -11.45 -29.05 -3.91
CA PRO A 50 -11.79 -30.38 -3.45
C PRO A 50 -13.27 -30.64 -3.72
N ALA A 51 -13.59 -31.84 -4.20
CA ALA A 51 -14.94 -32.29 -4.51
C ALA A 51 -15.87 -32.10 -3.30
N ASP A 52 -16.85 -31.19 -3.40
CA ASP A 52 -18.02 -31.00 -2.51
C ASP A 52 -17.85 -31.17 -0.98
N GLY A 53 -16.62 -31.15 -0.50
CA GLY A 53 -16.29 -31.27 0.91
C GLY A 53 -16.50 -29.90 1.53
N ARG A 54 -17.71 -29.66 2.07
CA ARG A 54 -17.83 -28.67 3.14
C ARG A 54 -16.89 -29.12 4.24
N VAL A 55 -15.73 -28.47 4.34
CA VAL A 55 -14.85 -28.63 5.49
C VAL A 55 -15.70 -28.22 6.69
N PRO A 56 -15.89 -29.11 7.68
CA PRO A 56 -16.67 -28.76 8.85
C PRO A 56 -16.09 -27.50 9.50
N SER A 57 -16.95 -26.62 10.02
CA SER A 57 -16.51 -25.35 10.62
C SER A 57 -15.53 -25.53 11.79
N TRP A 58 -15.50 -26.70 12.43
CA TRP A 58 -14.53 -27.05 13.47
C TRP A 58 -13.14 -27.42 12.92
N ALA A 59 -13.07 -27.88 11.68
CA ALA A 59 -11.85 -28.34 11.00
C ALA A 59 -11.19 -27.21 10.21
N TYR A 60 -11.99 -26.34 9.60
CA TYR A 60 -11.49 -25.20 8.87
C TYR A 60 -11.04 -24.10 9.86
N ARG A 61 -9.78 -23.68 9.74
CA ARG A 61 -9.18 -22.59 10.51
C ARG A 61 -8.70 -21.54 9.53
N ARG A 62 -8.96 -20.27 9.82
CA ARG A 62 -8.60 -19.16 8.95
C ARG A 62 -7.26 -18.55 9.37
N PRO A 63 -6.31 -18.37 8.44
CA PRO A 63 -5.09 -17.62 8.69
C PRO A 63 -5.39 -16.12 8.88
N ASP A 64 -4.48 -15.40 9.52
CA ASP A 64 -4.56 -13.93 9.71
C ASP A 64 -3.15 -13.36 9.48
N PRO A 65 -2.57 -13.52 8.27
CA PRO A 65 -1.29 -12.89 7.98
C PRO A 65 -1.43 -11.38 8.18
N LEU A 66 -0.44 -10.74 8.78
CA LEU A 66 -0.52 -9.32 9.08
C LEU A 66 0.84 -8.66 9.10
N ILE A 67 0.84 -7.37 8.82
CA ILE A 67 1.98 -6.46 8.94
C ILE A 67 1.51 -5.21 9.69
N TYR A 68 2.43 -4.41 10.24
CA TYR A 68 2.08 -3.08 10.72
C TYR A 68 1.40 -2.28 9.60
N SER A 69 0.07 -2.14 9.69
CA SER A 69 -0.75 -1.52 8.65
C SER A 69 -1.28 -0.19 9.14
N GLN A 70 -0.77 0.90 8.56
CA GLN A 70 -1.15 2.25 8.93
C GLN A 70 -2.65 2.49 8.71
N GLN A 71 -3.18 2.04 7.58
CA GLN A 71 -4.60 2.16 7.24
C GLN A 71 -5.50 1.48 8.29
N TYR A 72 -5.20 0.22 8.63
CA TYR A 72 -5.95 -0.50 9.66
C TYR A 72 -5.84 0.15 11.03
N LEU A 73 -4.63 0.49 11.47
CA LEU A 73 -4.38 1.06 12.79
C LEU A 73 -5.06 2.42 12.98
N GLN A 74 -4.99 3.31 11.97
CA GLN A 74 -5.73 4.57 12.01
C GLN A 74 -7.24 4.37 11.97
N GLY A 75 -7.73 3.39 11.19
CA GLY A 75 -9.14 2.99 11.23
C GLY A 75 -9.62 2.54 12.62
N GLN A 76 -8.71 2.08 13.47
CA GLN A 76 -8.97 1.74 14.88
C GLN A 76 -8.77 2.90 15.87
N GLY A 77 -8.41 4.09 15.39
CA GLY A 77 -8.14 5.28 16.19
C GLY A 77 -6.76 5.29 16.84
N PHE A 78 -5.80 4.53 16.32
CA PHE A 78 -4.41 4.57 16.76
C PHE A 78 -3.59 5.57 15.93
N ALA A 79 -2.63 6.21 16.58
CA ALA A 79 -1.56 6.94 15.93
C ALA A 79 -0.65 5.96 15.17
N VAL A 80 -0.06 6.44 14.08
CA VAL A 80 0.83 5.62 13.24
C VAL A 80 2.08 6.37 12.88
N THR A 81 3.16 5.61 12.66
CA THR A 81 4.35 6.11 11.98
C THR A 81 4.32 5.59 10.55
N TRP A 82 4.88 6.36 9.63
CA TRP A 82 5.06 5.96 8.24
C TRP A 82 6.40 5.25 8.02
N ASP A 83 7.18 5.05 9.09
CA ASP A 83 8.36 4.18 9.09
C ASP A 83 7.98 2.82 9.67
N ASN A 84 7.62 1.90 8.78
CA ASN A 84 7.12 0.60 9.17
C ASN A 84 8.17 -0.18 9.97
N PRO A 85 7.89 -0.62 11.21
CA PRO A 85 8.85 -1.41 11.96
C PRO A 85 9.09 -2.79 11.32
N ASP A 86 8.16 -3.29 10.52
CA ASP A 86 8.26 -4.60 9.88
C ASP A 86 8.96 -4.55 8.51
N ILE A 87 9.27 -3.37 7.97
CA ILE A 87 9.91 -3.22 6.65
C ILE A 87 11.25 -2.52 6.81
N HIS A 88 12.33 -3.18 6.39
CA HIS A 88 13.66 -2.59 6.39
C HIS A 88 14.42 -2.91 5.09
N VAL A 89 15.51 -2.18 4.87
CA VAL A 89 16.34 -2.30 3.67
C VAL A 89 17.71 -2.87 4.04
N GLN A 90 18.25 -3.75 3.20
CA GLN A 90 19.58 -4.33 3.33
C GLN A 90 20.41 -4.15 2.06
N LEU A 91 21.73 -4.11 2.17
CA LEU A 91 22.61 -4.10 0.99
C LEU A 91 22.48 -5.42 0.23
N ALA A 92 22.24 -5.34 -1.08
CA ALA A 92 22.19 -6.55 -1.92
C ALA A 92 23.55 -7.28 -1.95
N SER A 93 24.66 -6.54 -1.85
CA SER A 93 26.02 -7.09 -1.81
C SER A 93 26.40 -7.71 -0.46
N ALA A 94 25.64 -7.43 0.61
CA ALA A 94 25.88 -7.94 1.95
C ALA A 94 24.55 -8.21 2.70
N PRO A 95 23.83 -9.29 2.35
CA PRO A 95 22.58 -9.67 3.02
C PRO A 95 22.76 -9.78 4.54
N GLY A 96 21.80 -9.26 5.30
CA GLY A 96 21.88 -9.15 6.76
C GLY A 96 22.48 -7.84 7.27
N VAL A 97 23.14 -7.05 6.43
CA VAL A 97 23.59 -5.70 6.79
C VAL A 97 22.46 -4.70 6.54
N PHE A 98 21.90 -4.18 7.63
CA PHE A 98 20.87 -3.14 7.60
C PHE A 98 21.43 -1.83 7.06
N VAL A 99 20.63 -1.16 6.25
CA VAL A 99 20.89 0.19 5.76
C VAL A 99 19.84 1.11 6.34
N ASP A 100 20.24 2.33 6.71
CA ASP A 100 19.28 3.36 7.08
C ASP A 100 18.39 3.67 5.86
N ALA A 101 17.09 3.47 6.03
CA ALA A 101 16.08 3.75 5.03
C ALA A 101 16.11 5.21 4.56
N HIS A 102 16.64 6.13 5.37
CA HIS A 102 16.75 7.57 5.08
C HIS A 102 18.12 8.00 4.52
N ALA A 103 18.99 7.04 4.19
CA ALA A 103 20.32 7.30 3.63
C ALA A 103 20.62 6.41 2.43
N LEU A 104 19.59 6.11 1.62
CA LEU A 104 19.75 5.29 0.42
C LEU A 104 20.45 6.07 -0.70
N THR A 105 21.22 5.35 -1.52
CA THR A 105 21.88 5.92 -2.69
C THR A 105 21.04 5.66 -3.95
N PRO A 106 20.97 6.61 -4.89
CA PRO A 106 20.27 6.40 -6.16
C PRO A 106 20.88 5.25 -6.98
N GLU A 107 20.09 4.67 -7.90
CA GLU A 107 20.53 3.61 -8.84
C GLU A 107 21.24 2.40 -8.19
N THR A 108 20.94 2.12 -6.92
CA THR A 108 21.68 1.14 -6.10
C THR A 108 20.81 -0.07 -5.78
N GLU A 109 21.43 -1.26 -5.82
CA GLU A 109 20.78 -2.52 -5.51
C GLU A 109 20.70 -2.76 -4.00
N TYR A 110 19.49 -2.97 -3.52
CA TYR A 110 19.15 -3.31 -2.15
C TYR A 110 18.23 -4.52 -2.09
N GLN A 111 17.92 -4.96 -0.88
CA GLN A 111 16.87 -5.92 -0.59
C GLN A 111 15.85 -5.27 0.33
N VAL A 112 14.59 -5.25 -0.08
CA VAL A 112 13.48 -4.94 0.81
C VAL A 112 13.14 -6.20 1.56
N VAL A 113 13.13 -6.11 2.88
CA VAL A 113 12.86 -7.22 3.78
C VAL A 113 11.65 -6.87 4.63
N ALA A 114 10.61 -7.72 4.56
CA ALA A 114 9.39 -7.58 5.32
C ALA A 114 9.24 -8.70 6.34
N ARG A 115 8.95 -8.34 7.59
CA ARG A 115 8.56 -9.26 8.66
C ARG A 115 7.04 -9.41 8.65
N ILE A 116 6.58 -10.64 8.51
CA ILE A 116 5.17 -10.95 8.36
C ILE A 116 4.74 -11.80 9.53
N TRP A 117 3.72 -11.33 10.22
CA TRP A 117 3.14 -11.99 11.38
C TRP A 117 1.93 -12.80 10.97
N ASN A 118 1.45 -13.65 11.87
CA ASN A 118 0.16 -14.29 11.76
C ASN A 118 -0.58 -14.09 13.08
N GLY A 119 -1.76 -13.48 13.05
CA GLY A 119 -2.62 -13.31 14.21
C GLY A 119 -3.29 -14.61 14.63
N SER A 120 -3.38 -15.59 13.74
CA SER A 120 -3.99 -16.90 13.98
C SER A 120 -3.05 -17.82 14.75
N THR A 121 -3.53 -18.38 15.86
CA THR A 121 -2.82 -19.42 16.64
C THR A 121 -3.07 -20.83 16.11
N THR A 122 -3.92 -20.99 15.09
CA THR A 122 -4.41 -22.32 14.67
C THR A 122 -4.34 -22.57 13.16
N ALA A 123 -4.13 -21.54 12.34
CA ALA A 123 -4.04 -21.69 10.89
C ALA A 123 -2.80 -20.96 10.33
N PRO A 124 -1.84 -21.69 9.72
CA PRO A 124 -0.72 -21.08 9.01
C PRO A 124 -1.16 -20.54 7.64
N ALA A 125 -0.38 -19.62 7.08
CA ALA A 125 -0.53 -19.14 5.70
C ALA A 125 0.64 -19.66 4.83
N PRO A 126 0.57 -20.90 4.33
CA PRO A 126 1.63 -21.48 3.49
C PRO A 126 1.66 -20.82 2.11
N GLY A 127 2.85 -20.48 1.63
CA GLY A 127 3.08 -19.91 0.31
C GLY A 127 2.41 -18.55 0.10
N LEU A 128 2.22 -17.77 1.17
CA LEU A 128 1.66 -16.41 1.14
C LEU A 128 2.43 -15.57 0.12
N PRO A 129 1.78 -15.12 -0.98
CA PRO A 129 2.38 -14.16 -1.89
C PRO A 129 2.51 -12.79 -1.23
N VAL A 130 3.70 -12.22 -1.34
CA VAL A 130 4.06 -10.91 -0.78
C VAL A 130 4.50 -10.03 -1.93
N ARG A 131 3.74 -8.98 -2.20
CA ARG A 131 4.00 -8.02 -3.26
C ARG A 131 4.68 -6.79 -2.65
N VAL A 132 5.76 -6.36 -3.29
CA VAL A 132 6.51 -5.16 -2.91
C VAL A 132 6.47 -4.18 -4.06
N GLY A 133 6.27 -2.92 -3.72
CA GLY A 133 6.37 -1.81 -4.64
C GLY A 133 6.77 -0.55 -3.89
N TYR A 134 6.94 0.53 -4.63
CA TYR A 134 7.13 1.85 -4.03
C TYR A 134 6.17 2.85 -4.63
N LEU A 135 5.86 3.86 -3.84
CA LEU A 135 5.22 5.07 -4.29
C LEU A 135 6.26 6.18 -4.43
N GLU A 136 6.04 7.10 -5.38
CA GLU A 136 6.64 8.43 -5.28
C GLU A 136 6.24 9.06 -3.94
N PHE A 137 7.13 9.85 -3.33
CA PHE A 137 6.84 10.45 -2.02
C PHE A 137 5.51 11.17 -1.98
N GLY A 138 4.77 11.01 -0.88
CA GLY A 138 3.55 11.76 -0.63
C GLY A 138 2.36 10.87 -0.33
N ALA A 139 1.16 11.33 -0.65
CA ALA A 139 -0.09 10.62 -0.35
C ALA A 139 -0.92 10.37 -1.62
N GLY A 140 -1.41 9.14 -1.79
CA GLY A 140 -2.23 8.75 -2.94
C GLY A 140 -1.46 8.72 -4.28
N THR A 141 -0.14 8.62 -4.23
CA THR A 141 0.76 8.66 -5.39
C THR A 141 0.76 7.33 -6.17
N THR A 142 1.52 7.26 -7.26
CA THR A 142 1.49 6.10 -8.18
C THR A 142 2.26 4.91 -7.63
N TRP A 143 1.66 3.72 -7.72
CA TRP A 143 2.32 2.45 -7.44
C TRP A 143 3.28 2.00 -8.54
N HIS A 144 4.53 1.75 -8.15
CA HIS A 144 5.56 1.15 -8.98
C HIS A 144 5.89 -0.25 -8.43
N GLU A 145 5.55 -1.28 -9.21
CA GLU A 145 5.85 -2.66 -8.82
C GLU A 145 7.37 -2.89 -8.79
N VAL A 146 7.86 -3.44 -7.68
CA VAL A 146 9.25 -3.89 -7.52
C VAL A 146 9.35 -5.37 -7.77
N GLY A 147 8.49 -6.17 -7.13
CA GLY A 147 8.46 -7.60 -7.31
C GLY A 147 7.52 -8.32 -6.36
N THR A 148 7.46 -9.64 -6.52
CA THR A 148 6.63 -10.52 -5.67
C THR A 148 7.47 -11.71 -5.23
N THR A 149 7.32 -12.12 -3.97
CA THR A 149 7.89 -13.36 -3.43
C THR A 149 6.82 -14.19 -2.74
N LYS A 150 7.18 -15.36 -2.22
CA LYS A 150 6.31 -16.20 -1.41
C LYS A 150 7.01 -16.60 -0.11
N VAL A 151 6.25 -16.68 0.97
CA VAL A 151 6.74 -17.10 2.27
C VAL A 151 5.72 -18.00 2.96
N ASP A 152 6.19 -18.99 3.71
CA ASP A 152 5.33 -19.76 4.62
C ASP A 152 5.26 -19.02 5.95
N VAL A 153 4.06 -18.59 6.36
CA VAL A 153 3.86 -17.92 7.65
C VAL A 153 3.26 -18.93 8.65
N PRO A 154 4.02 -19.37 9.67
CA PRO A 154 3.51 -20.27 10.71
C PRO A 154 2.39 -19.62 11.52
N VAL A 155 1.79 -20.39 12.42
CA VAL A 155 0.83 -19.84 13.40
C VAL A 155 1.55 -18.95 14.42
N LYS A 156 0.80 -18.04 15.03
CA LYS A 156 1.28 -17.17 16.11
C LYS A 156 1.98 -17.96 17.21
N GLY A 157 3.21 -17.56 17.53
CA GLY A 157 4.02 -18.16 18.59
C GLY A 157 4.75 -19.45 18.19
N ALA A 158 4.56 -19.96 16.97
CA ALA A 158 5.38 -21.05 16.45
C ALA A 158 6.77 -20.55 16.00
N VAL A 159 7.73 -21.47 15.95
CA VAL A 159 9.05 -21.22 15.36
C VAL A 159 8.88 -20.75 13.92
N GLY A 160 9.56 -19.66 13.56
CA GLY A 160 9.47 -19.05 12.23
C GLY A 160 8.37 -18.01 12.07
N CYS A 161 7.64 -17.64 13.14
CA CYS A 161 6.78 -16.46 13.17
C CYS A 161 7.44 -15.36 14.04
N PRO A 162 7.70 -14.14 13.51
CA PRO A 162 7.36 -13.68 12.17
C PRO A 162 8.21 -14.37 11.10
N ALA A 163 7.61 -14.54 9.91
CA ALA A 163 8.30 -15.02 8.73
C ALA A 163 8.89 -13.84 7.96
N THR A 164 9.97 -14.08 7.19
CA THR A 164 10.67 -13.01 6.47
C THR A 164 10.49 -13.18 4.96
N ALA A 165 9.99 -12.14 4.31
CA ALA A 165 9.93 -12.04 2.86
C ALA A 165 11.01 -11.06 2.36
N THR A 166 11.76 -11.46 1.34
CA THR A 166 12.83 -10.64 0.76
C THR A 166 12.59 -10.44 -0.73
N VAL A 167 12.65 -9.18 -1.20
CA VAL A 167 12.53 -8.81 -2.61
C VAL A 167 13.70 -7.90 -3.00
N PRO A 168 14.45 -8.23 -4.07
CA PRO A 168 15.47 -7.33 -4.62
C PRO A 168 14.84 -6.03 -5.11
N TRP A 169 15.48 -4.91 -4.80
CA TRP A 169 15.00 -3.59 -5.21
C TRP A 169 16.16 -2.71 -5.62
N ARG A 170 16.05 -2.13 -6.82
CA ARG A 170 16.93 -1.07 -7.27
C ARG A 170 16.28 0.27 -7.00
N THR A 171 16.93 1.12 -6.21
CA THR A 171 16.43 2.48 -5.95
C THR A 171 16.33 3.28 -7.25
N PRO A 172 15.34 4.19 -7.36
CA PRO A 172 15.24 5.08 -8.51
C PRO A 172 16.49 5.93 -8.73
N ALA A 173 16.72 6.35 -9.97
CA ALA A 173 17.83 7.25 -10.32
C ALA A 173 17.67 8.66 -9.78
N ALA A 174 16.42 9.12 -9.71
CA ALA A 174 16.11 10.41 -9.15
C ALA A 174 16.31 10.36 -7.63
N PRO A 175 17.15 11.22 -7.05
CA PRO A 175 17.18 11.41 -5.61
C PRO A 175 15.82 11.96 -5.16
N GLY A 176 15.36 11.51 -4.01
CA GLY A 176 14.07 11.92 -3.48
C GLY A 176 13.58 10.99 -2.40
N HIS A 177 12.38 11.28 -1.92
CA HIS A 177 11.70 10.43 -0.96
C HIS A 177 10.83 9.40 -1.71
N TYR A 178 10.68 8.22 -1.13
CA TYR A 178 9.87 7.15 -1.66
C TYR A 178 9.21 6.39 -0.52
N CYS A 179 8.03 5.84 -0.76
CA CYS A 179 7.33 5.04 0.23
C CYS A 179 7.30 3.59 -0.26
N LEU A 180 8.10 2.71 0.34
CA LEU A 180 7.96 1.27 0.11
C LEU A 180 6.61 0.81 0.64
N GLN A 181 5.84 0.02 -0.10
CA GLN A 181 4.74 -0.73 0.49
C GLN A 181 4.90 -2.22 0.25
N VAL A 182 4.39 -2.97 1.22
CA VAL A 182 4.35 -4.42 1.24
C VAL A 182 2.90 -4.82 1.40
N GLU A 183 2.43 -5.66 0.48
CA GLU A 183 1.06 -6.16 0.44
C GLU A 183 1.05 -7.69 0.53
N LEU A 184 0.25 -8.20 1.46
CA LEU A 184 0.02 -9.62 1.70
C LEU A 184 -1.21 -10.06 0.91
N LEU A 185 -1.03 -10.97 -0.03
CA LEU A 185 -2.10 -11.38 -0.94
C LEU A 185 -2.72 -12.70 -0.49
N TRP A 186 -3.67 -12.63 0.44
CA TRP A 186 -4.36 -13.82 0.95
C TRP A 186 -5.88 -13.70 0.79
N ASP A 187 -6.46 -14.49 -0.12
CA ASP A 187 -7.90 -14.43 -0.42
C ASP A 187 -8.78 -14.87 0.77
N ASP A 188 -8.25 -15.70 1.66
CA ASP A 188 -8.98 -16.33 2.76
C ASP A 188 -8.47 -15.84 4.12
N ASP A 189 -8.41 -14.52 4.25
CA ASP A 189 -7.89 -13.80 5.40
C ASP A 189 -8.94 -13.57 6.49
N ALA A 190 -8.56 -13.73 7.75
CA ALA A 190 -9.38 -13.36 8.89
C ALA A 190 -9.57 -11.84 9.03
N ASN A 191 -8.57 -11.04 8.64
CA ASN A 191 -8.60 -9.60 8.72
C ASN A 191 -7.85 -8.93 7.54
N PRO A 192 -8.43 -8.89 6.33
CA PRO A 192 -7.74 -8.37 5.16
C PRO A 192 -7.30 -6.90 5.25
N ASP A 193 -7.83 -6.14 6.21
CA ASP A 193 -7.50 -4.71 6.37
C ASP A 193 -6.07 -4.50 6.89
N ASN A 194 -5.44 -5.49 7.53
CA ASN A 194 -4.08 -5.39 8.09
C ASN A 194 -2.98 -5.95 7.15
N ASN A 195 -3.29 -6.13 5.87
CA ASN A 195 -2.42 -6.76 4.87
C ASN A 195 -1.51 -5.82 4.09
N MET A 196 -1.58 -4.51 4.34
CA MET A 196 -0.74 -3.53 3.66
C MET A 196 -0.01 -2.65 4.66
N GLY A 197 1.32 -2.64 4.58
CA GLY A 197 2.19 -1.78 5.36
C GLY A 197 3.03 -0.88 4.47
N GLN A 198 3.25 0.36 4.90
CA GLN A 198 4.08 1.34 4.19
C GLN A 198 5.29 1.77 5.04
N SER A 199 6.47 1.89 4.44
CA SER A 199 7.69 2.42 5.07
C SER A 199 8.31 3.54 4.23
N ASN A 200 8.59 4.70 4.82
CA ASN A 200 9.27 5.77 4.10
C ASN A 200 10.76 5.48 3.96
N THR A 201 11.31 5.98 2.86
CA THR A 201 12.72 5.88 2.52
C THR A 201 13.16 7.17 1.85
N ASP A 202 14.41 7.55 2.10
CA ASP A 202 15.01 8.74 1.51
C ASP A 202 16.22 8.31 0.68
N VAL A 203 16.14 8.61 -0.60
CA VAL A 203 17.23 8.49 -1.55
C VAL A 203 17.95 9.84 -1.58
N LYS A 204 18.56 10.20 -0.43
CA LYS A 204 19.44 11.35 -0.10
C LYS A 204 18.99 12.02 1.22
N PRO A 205 19.93 12.45 2.11
CA PRO A 205 19.57 13.06 3.38
C PRO A 205 18.81 14.38 3.24
N LEU A 206 17.83 14.58 4.12
CA LEU A 206 17.22 15.87 4.43
C LEU A 206 18.01 16.53 5.57
N ASN A 207 18.39 17.81 5.41
CA ASN A 207 19.13 18.54 6.44
C ASN A 207 18.32 19.71 6.99
N SER A 208 18.49 19.97 8.29
CA SER A 208 18.54 21.29 8.98
C SER A 208 17.44 21.54 10.03
N PRO A 209 17.75 22.21 11.17
CA PRO A 209 16.84 22.48 12.31
C PRO A 209 15.58 23.29 11.98
N HIS A 210 15.55 23.95 10.82
CA HIS A 210 14.33 24.42 10.19
C HIS A 210 14.11 23.61 8.93
N ALA A 211 13.12 22.74 8.97
CA ALA A 211 12.96 21.72 7.95
C ALA A 211 11.74 22.07 7.09
N ALA A 212 12.02 22.46 5.84
CA ALA A 212 11.00 22.73 4.85
C ALA A 212 10.94 21.57 3.85
N PHE A 213 9.79 20.93 3.76
CA PHE A 213 9.54 19.79 2.90
C PHE A 213 8.49 20.14 1.86
N THR A 214 8.58 19.51 0.70
CA THR A 214 7.52 19.55 -0.29
C THR A 214 7.27 18.16 -0.80
N PHE A 215 6.00 17.75 -0.82
CA PHE A 215 5.61 16.45 -1.33
C PHE A 215 4.27 16.52 -2.05
N PRO A 216 4.07 15.71 -3.10
CA PRO A 216 2.82 15.68 -3.82
C PRO A 216 1.72 14.93 -3.05
N VAL A 217 0.51 15.44 -3.15
CA VAL A 217 -0.72 14.74 -2.75
C VAL A 217 -1.57 14.56 -3.98
N ARG A 218 -1.99 13.33 -4.22
CA ARG A 218 -2.78 12.94 -5.39
C ARG A 218 -4.09 12.30 -4.98
N ASN A 219 -5.16 12.64 -5.70
CA ASN A 219 -6.43 11.94 -5.58
C ASN A 219 -6.43 10.72 -6.50
N ASP A 220 -6.32 9.53 -5.91
CA ASP A 220 -6.36 8.25 -6.60
C ASP A 220 -7.78 7.75 -6.92
N ARG A 221 -8.81 8.45 -6.44
CA ARG A 221 -10.22 8.09 -6.64
C ARG A 221 -10.73 8.54 -8.00
N ALA A 222 -11.80 7.89 -8.47
CA ALA A 222 -12.48 8.22 -9.72
C ALA A 222 -13.35 9.48 -9.64
N GLU A 223 -13.53 10.04 -8.44
CA GLU A 223 -14.38 11.21 -8.17
C GLU A 223 -13.57 12.34 -7.53
N ARG A 224 -14.06 13.58 -7.65
CA ARG A 224 -13.45 14.72 -6.97
C ARG A 224 -13.50 14.50 -5.46
N ALA A 225 -12.39 14.80 -4.80
CA ALA A 225 -12.23 14.59 -3.37
C ALA A 225 -11.71 15.85 -2.67
N LEU A 226 -12.17 16.09 -1.45
CA LEU A 226 -11.51 17.00 -0.52
C LEU A 226 -10.51 16.18 0.30
N VAL A 227 -9.22 16.47 0.12
CA VAL A 227 -8.16 15.93 0.95
C VAL A 227 -7.94 16.87 2.13
N THR A 228 -7.86 16.30 3.33
CA THR A 228 -7.49 17.01 4.56
C THR A 228 -6.18 16.45 5.09
N LEU A 229 -5.27 17.33 5.49
CA LEU A 229 -4.01 16.98 6.14
C LEU A 229 -4.00 17.37 7.61
N TRP A 230 -3.28 16.60 8.42
CA TRP A 230 -3.01 16.91 9.82
C TRP A 230 -1.67 16.32 10.26
N CYS A 231 -1.15 16.82 11.38
CA CYS A 231 0.13 16.41 11.92
C CYS A 231 0.03 15.83 13.31
N ASP A 232 0.94 14.91 13.64
CA ASP A 232 1.09 14.32 14.95
C ASP A 232 2.57 14.02 15.24
N GLY A 233 2.89 13.79 16.52
CA GLY A 233 4.26 13.53 16.99
C GLY A 233 4.55 12.05 17.26
N TYR A 234 3.76 11.13 16.69
CA TYR A 234 3.83 9.73 17.06
C TYR A 234 5.13 9.07 16.62
N ALA A 235 5.78 8.43 17.57
CA ALA A 235 6.83 7.44 17.32
C ALA A 235 6.47 6.16 18.08
N ILE A 236 6.90 5.01 17.58
CA ILE A 236 6.69 3.75 18.29
C ILE A 236 7.47 3.83 19.62
N PRO A 237 6.78 3.78 20.77
CA PRO A 237 7.45 3.81 22.06
C PRO A 237 8.42 2.63 22.22
N PRO A 238 9.50 2.77 22.99
CA PRO A 238 10.40 1.67 23.31
C PRO A 238 9.64 0.46 23.86
N LEU A 239 10.12 -0.74 23.53
CA LEU A 239 9.56 -1.97 24.06
C LEU A 239 9.69 -2.00 25.59
N GLU A 240 8.60 -2.40 26.24
CA GLU A 240 8.61 -2.68 27.68
C GLU A 240 9.53 -3.86 27.98
N SER A 241 10.13 -3.87 29.17
CA SER A 241 10.93 -5.00 29.62
C SER A 241 10.08 -6.28 29.70
N CYS A 242 10.66 -7.40 29.27
CA CYS A 242 10.04 -8.71 29.42
C CYS A 242 9.76 -8.99 30.92
N GLY A 243 8.53 -9.36 31.27
CA GLY A 243 8.13 -9.69 32.65
C GLY A 243 7.16 -8.71 33.32
N ALA A 244 6.79 -7.61 32.66
CA ALA A 244 5.65 -6.79 33.10
C ALA A 244 4.36 -7.63 33.10
N SER A 245 3.57 -7.56 34.18
CA SER A 245 2.39 -8.42 34.39
C SER A 245 1.40 -8.32 33.22
N GLU A 246 1.09 -9.46 32.60
CA GLU A 246 0.10 -9.58 31.52
C GLU A 246 -1.32 -9.68 32.10
N GLY A 247 -1.86 -8.54 32.51
CA GLY A 247 -3.28 -8.38 32.84
C GLY A 247 -4.07 -7.78 31.68
N GLU A 248 -5.39 -7.94 31.68
CA GLU A 248 -6.27 -7.26 30.72
C GLU A 248 -6.12 -5.73 30.82
N ASP A 249 -5.99 -5.21 32.04
CA ASP A 249 -5.73 -3.79 32.29
C ASP A 249 -4.40 -3.35 31.66
N THR A 250 -3.34 -4.16 31.77
CA THR A 250 -2.05 -3.90 31.11
C THR A 250 -2.21 -3.88 29.60
N ARG A 251 -2.98 -4.81 29.01
CA ARG A 251 -3.23 -4.82 27.56
C ARG A 251 -3.98 -3.58 27.11
N ARG A 252 -5.00 -3.16 27.86
CA ARG A 252 -5.78 -1.96 27.58
C ARG A 252 -4.91 -0.71 27.65
N MET A 253 -4.10 -0.58 28.71
CA MET A 253 -3.14 0.52 28.87
C MET A 253 -2.11 0.55 27.73
N ARG A 254 -1.60 -0.62 27.30
CA ARG A 254 -0.68 -0.70 26.15
C ARG A 254 -1.34 -0.17 24.88
N MET A 255 -2.56 -0.61 24.57
CA MET A 255 -3.29 -0.11 23.41
C MET A 255 -3.61 1.38 23.53
N ASP A 256 -3.99 1.83 24.72
CA ASP A 256 -4.35 3.22 25.01
C ASP A 256 -3.18 4.18 24.79
N ARG A 257 -1.96 3.76 25.11
CA ARG A 257 -0.74 4.52 24.81
C ARG A 257 -0.58 4.83 23.32
N HIS A 258 -1.20 4.07 22.42
CA HIS A 258 -1.10 4.30 20.97
C HIS A 258 -2.27 5.10 20.40
N ARG A 259 -3.20 5.62 21.22
CA ARG A 259 -4.33 6.43 20.73
C ARG A 259 -3.87 7.72 20.09
N ALA A 260 -4.45 8.08 18.93
CA ALA A 260 -4.08 9.29 18.18
C ALA A 260 -4.11 10.57 19.03
N GLU A 261 -5.11 10.70 19.91
CA GLU A 261 -5.28 11.84 20.82
C GLU A 261 -4.14 12.02 21.84
N HIS A 262 -3.34 10.99 22.11
CA HIS A 262 -2.19 11.05 23.02
C HIS A 262 -0.90 11.52 22.36
N TRP A 263 -0.90 11.73 21.03
CA TRP A 263 0.30 12.09 20.27
C TRP A 263 0.14 13.37 19.46
N PRO A 264 -0.32 14.48 20.05
CA PRO A 264 -0.28 15.76 19.33
C PRO A 264 1.17 16.09 18.93
N VAL A 265 1.32 17.06 18.03
CA VAL A 265 2.63 17.71 17.81
C VAL A 265 3.19 18.15 19.18
N PRO A 266 4.46 17.82 19.52
CA PRO A 266 4.98 18.09 20.85
C PRO A 266 5.01 19.59 21.19
N ASP A 267 4.86 19.92 22.47
CA ASP A 267 4.85 21.31 22.93
C ASP A 267 6.11 22.07 22.49
N GLY A 268 5.91 23.32 22.05
CA GLY A 268 6.99 24.19 21.58
C GLY A 268 7.37 24.01 20.10
N TRP A 269 6.90 22.94 19.44
CA TRP A 269 7.06 22.78 18.00
C TRP A 269 6.00 23.56 17.25
N ARG A 270 6.39 24.09 16.08
CA ARG A 270 5.47 24.69 15.11
C ARG A 270 5.55 23.89 13.82
N VAL A 271 4.40 23.45 13.33
CA VAL A 271 4.25 22.75 12.06
C VAL A 271 3.20 23.47 11.24
N GLU A 272 3.59 24.00 10.08
CA GLU A 272 2.70 24.69 9.15
C GLU A 272 2.58 23.85 7.88
N VAL A 273 1.36 23.42 7.53
CA VAL A 273 1.05 22.66 6.32
C VAL A 273 0.26 23.55 5.36
N ASN A 274 0.77 23.73 4.14
CA ASN A 274 0.15 24.62 3.16
C ASN A 274 0.07 23.99 1.75
N PRO A 275 -1.13 23.81 1.18
CA PRO A 275 -2.43 23.89 1.86
C PRO A 275 -2.66 22.69 2.80
N ASP A 276 -3.38 22.88 3.90
CA ASP A 276 -3.83 21.79 4.79
C ASP A 276 -5.11 21.10 4.29
N ARG A 277 -5.78 21.71 3.30
CA ARG A 277 -6.98 21.20 2.63
C ARG A 277 -6.97 21.52 1.15
N LEU A 278 -7.27 20.54 0.32
CA LEU A 278 -7.25 20.70 -1.13
C LEU A 278 -8.36 19.88 -1.81
N ALA A 279 -9.02 20.51 -2.78
CA ALA A 279 -10.06 19.86 -3.58
C ALA A 279 -9.47 19.38 -4.91
N LEU A 280 -9.19 18.08 -5.01
CA LEU A 280 -8.53 17.46 -6.16
C LEU A 280 -9.53 16.73 -7.05
N ALA A 281 -9.48 16.96 -8.36
CA ALA A 281 -10.16 16.16 -9.37
C ALA A 281 -9.58 14.73 -9.43
N PRO A 282 -10.27 13.79 -10.10
CA PRO A 282 -9.76 12.42 -10.27
C PRO A 282 -8.37 12.42 -10.93
N GLY A 283 -7.38 11.82 -10.27
CA GLY A 283 -5.99 11.75 -10.74
C GLY A 283 -5.21 13.06 -10.64
N GLU A 284 -5.81 14.15 -10.15
CA GLU A 284 -5.11 15.43 -9.94
C GLU A 284 -4.12 15.30 -8.78
N GLN A 285 -2.98 15.98 -8.93
CA GLN A 285 -1.91 16.06 -7.95
C GLN A 285 -1.57 17.51 -7.67
N ALA A 286 -1.32 17.84 -6.41
CA ALA A 286 -0.82 19.15 -5.99
C ALA A 286 0.29 18.99 -4.95
N ASP A 287 1.26 19.89 -4.98
CA ASP A 287 2.35 19.90 -4.01
C ASP A 287 1.90 20.55 -2.71
N ILE A 288 2.27 19.94 -1.59
CA ILE A 288 2.07 20.46 -0.24
C ILE A 288 3.42 20.86 0.32
N SER A 289 3.49 22.07 0.86
CA SER A 289 4.66 22.52 1.63
C SER A 289 4.42 22.30 3.11
N VAL A 290 5.41 21.75 3.80
CA VAL A 290 5.42 21.57 5.25
C VAL A 290 6.63 22.27 5.82
N ASP A 291 6.39 23.20 6.73
CA ASP A 291 7.41 23.95 7.45
C ASP A 291 7.41 23.53 8.92
N ILE A 292 8.54 23.02 9.40
CA ILE A 292 8.71 22.57 10.77
C ILE A 292 9.79 23.39 11.46
N THR A 293 9.40 24.06 12.54
CA THR A 293 10.28 24.79 13.44
C THR A 293 10.36 24.08 14.80
N ALA A 294 11.57 23.66 15.16
CA ALA A 294 11.86 23.10 16.48
C ALA A 294 11.89 24.21 17.56
N PRO A 295 11.60 23.88 18.84
CA PRO A 295 11.79 24.83 19.93
C PRO A 295 13.26 25.21 20.11
N ASP A 296 13.51 26.41 20.63
CA ASP A 296 14.87 26.91 20.89
C ASP A 296 15.67 25.94 21.78
N GLY A 297 16.91 25.65 21.36
CA GLY A 297 17.81 24.75 22.09
C GLY A 297 17.46 23.26 21.99
N PHE A 298 16.57 22.86 21.06
CA PHE A 298 16.27 21.46 20.83
C PHE A 298 17.54 20.66 20.44
N THR A 299 17.74 19.53 21.12
CA THR A 299 18.80 18.57 20.83
C THR A 299 18.18 17.19 20.61
N GLY A 300 18.58 16.51 19.53
CA GLY A 300 18.12 15.17 19.21
C GLY A 300 17.35 15.14 17.89
N ARG A 301 16.55 14.08 17.71
CA ARG A 301 15.78 13.83 16.49
C ARG A 301 14.30 13.71 16.85
N GLN A 302 13.45 14.48 16.19
CA GLN A 302 11.99 14.42 16.34
C GLN A 302 11.35 13.93 15.05
N ALA A 303 10.46 12.95 15.17
CA ALA A 303 9.57 12.52 14.09
C ALA A 303 8.28 13.36 14.11
N ILE A 304 7.88 13.87 12.95
CA ILE A 304 6.59 14.53 12.73
C ILE A 304 5.89 13.81 11.59
N ASN A 305 4.73 13.23 11.87
CA ASN A 305 3.94 12.57 10.84
C ASN A 305 3.00 13.60 10.20
N VAL A 306 2.91 13.58 8.88
CA VAL A 306 1.91 14.33 8.10
C VAL A 306 1.00 13.31 7.44
N ASN A 307 -0.25 13.28 7.88
CA ASN A 307 -1.25 12.33 7.41
C ASN A 307 -2.21 13.04 6.45
N ALA A 308 -2.74 12.31 5.48
CA ALA A 308 -3.72 12.81 4.52
C ALA A 308 -4.90 11.85 4.41
N ALA A 309 -6.12 12.38 4.40
CA ALA A 309 -7.35 11.59 4.28
C ALA A 309 -8.36 12.21 3.31
N ILE A 310 -9.22 11.37 2.76
CA ILE A 310 -10.42 11.75 2.00
C ILE A 310 -11.66 11.15 2.68
N GLY A 311 -12.48 12.01 3.27
CA GLY A 311 -13.58 11.58 4.14
C GLY A 311 -13.03 10.82 5.35
N ASP A 312 -13.60 9.65 5.63
CA ASP A 312 -13.14 8.78 6.73
C ASP A 312 -12.01 7.82 6.30
N GLY A 313 -11.57 7.88 5.04
CA GLY A 313 -10.56 6.98 4.48
C GLY A 313 -9.19 7.63 4.42
N LEU A 314 -8.17 6.94 4.96
CA LEU A 314 -6.78 7.35 4.84
C LEU A 314 -6.31 7.29 3.39
N LEU A 315 -5.69 8.36 2.91
CA LEU A 315 -5.06 8.44 1.60
C LEU A 315 -3.58 8.04 1.66
N GLY A 316 -2.91 8.38 2.76
CA GLY A 316 -1.48 8.15 2.94
C GLY A 316 -0.87 9.14 3.93
N GLY A 317 0.44 9.20 3.96
CA GLY A 317 1.17 10.15 4.78
C GLY A 317 2.67 9.87 4.77
N VAL A 318 3.38 10.74 5.46
CA VAL A 318 4.85 10.77 5.50
C VAL A 318 5.32 11.06 6.92
N THR A 319 6.50 10.58 7.27
CA THR A 319 7.22 10.88 8.51
C THR A 319 8.39 11.76 8.13
N LEU A 320 8.45 12.93 8.74
CA LEU A 320 9.47 13.94 8.54
C LEU A 320 10.34 14.00 9.80
N TYR A 321 11.64 14.13 9.60
CA TYR A 321 12.59 14.20 10.70
C TYR A 321 13.20 15.58 10.81
N VAL A 322 13.26 16.08 12.04
CA VAL A 322 14.00 17.31 12.38
C VAL A 322 15.10 16.96 13.37
N ASP A 323 16.33 17.26 12.98
CA ASP A 323 17.51 17.09 13.81
C ASP A 323 17.91 18.44 14.43
N GLY A 324 17.99 18.49 15.75
CA GLY A 324 18.45 19.63 16.54
C GLY A 324 19.86 19.39 17.06
N THR A 325 20.73 20.38 16.91
CA THR A 325 22.11 20.34 17.42
C THR A 325 22.33 21.17 18.67
N GLY A 326 21.26 21.80 19.23
CA GLY A 326 21.21 22.58 20.48
C GLY A 326 22.43 23.40 20.85
#